data_AF-A0A401RHA7-F1
#
_entry.id   AF-A0A401RHA7-F1
#
_cell.length_a   1.000
_cell.length_b   1.000
_cell.length_c   1.000
_cell.angle_alpha   90.00
_cell.angle_beta   90.00
_cell.angle_gamma   90.00
#
_symmetry.space_group_name_H-M   'P 1'
#
loop_
_entity.id
_entity.type
_entity.pdbx_description
1 polymer ?
#
loop_
_entity_poly.entity_id
_entity_poly.type
_entity_poly.pdbx_seq_one_letter_code
_entity_poly.pdbx_strand_id
1 'polypeptide(L)'
;AFAAFYYTMNFLKVILDRTITSPQELKEAADTICKMDFKQLKTKALNISSSRLVDYCTTSCYIHILTTKGYGFNNITFKNIAFQKKAGDTTIGWALGYMLNLTNMIPPEAAGAWKAQVLGAWAVLIVICILVIVAGVLVFILSSHSVKNDSVL
;
A
#
# COMPACT_ATOMS: atom_id res chain seq x y z
N ALA A 1 2.82 2.59 -12.40
CA ALA A 1 3.57 1.40 -12.90
C ALA A 1 5.08 1.65 -12.76
N PHE A 2 5.85 0.67 -12.28
CA PHE A 2 7.28 0.79 -11.98
C PHE A 2 8.09 -0.37 -12.57
N ALA A 3 9.40 -0.44 -12.29
CA ALA A 3 10.32 -1.48 -12.81
C ALA A 3 10.32 -1.55 -14.36
N ALA A 4 10.15 -2.75 -14.94
CA ALA A 4 10.19 -2.96 -16.39
C ALA A 4 9.22 -2.05 -17.15
N PHE A 5 8.01 -1.82 -16.61
CA PHE A 5 7.05 -0.90 -17.20
C PHE A 5 7.65 0.50 -17.39
N TYR A 6 8.32 1.04 -16.36
CA TYR A 6 8.94 2.36 -16.44
C TYR A 6 10.06 2.37 -17.48
N TYR A 7 10.97 1.39 -17.45
CA TYR A 7 12.12 1.40 -18.35
C TYR A 7 11.71 1.25 -19.81
N THR A 8 10.73 0.39 -20.12
CA THR A 8 10.20 0.25 -21.48
C THR A 8 9.45 1.50 -21.95
N MET A 9 8.60 2.11 -21.11
CA MET A 9 7.89 3.34 -21.51
C MET A 9 8.85 4.52 -21.67
N ASN A 10 9.86 4.63 -20.80
CA ASN A 10 10.89 5.65 -20.93
C ASN A 10 11.74 5.43 -22.19
N PHE A 11 12.06 4.16 -22.52
CA PHE A 11 12.76 3.83 -23.77
C PHE A 11 11.97 4.28 -24.99
N LEU A 12 10.68 3.90 -25.08
CA LEU A 12 9.82 4.33 -26.19
C LEU A 12 9.74 5.84 -26.28
N LYS A 13 9.57 6.53 -25.15
CA LYS A 13 9.53 7.99 -25.09
C LYS A 13 10.79 8.63 -25.66
N VAL A 14 11.96 8.14 -25.30
CA VAL A 14 13.25 8.70 -25.73
C VAL A 14 13.55 8.39 -27.20
N ILE A 15 13.29 7.16 -27.65
CA ILE A 15 13.65 6.72 -29.01
C ILE A 15 12.72 7.29 -30.08
N LEU A 16 11.45 7.45 -29.73
CA LEU A 16 10.42 8.00 -30.62
C LEU A 16 10.19 9.51 -30.42
N ASP A 17 10.85 10.11 -29.43
CA ASP A 17 10.68 11.51 -29.03
C ASP A 17 9.19 11.90 -28.86
N ARG A 18 8.40 10.99 -28.28
CA ARG A 18 6.95 11.12 -28.16
C ARG A 18 6.47 10.63 -26.80
N THR A 19 5.54 11.36 -26.19
CA THR A 19 4.85 10.89 -24.99
C THR A 19 3.70 9.96 -25.36
N ILE A 20 3.56 8.86 -24.62
CA ILE A 20 2.51 7.86 -24.81
C ILE A 20 1.44 8.10 -23.76
N THR A 21 0.26 8.51 -24.21
CA THR A 21 -0.87 8.91 -23.35
C THR A 21 -2.11 8.05 -23.56
N SER A 22 -2.14 7.22 -24.61
CA SER A 22 -3.23 6.28 -24.86
C SER A 22 -2.74 4.87 -25.21
N PRO A 23 -3.59 3.85 -25.03
CA PRO A 23 -3.31 2.48 -25.46
C PRO A 23 -2.98 2.36 -26.95
N GLN A 24 -3.65 3.15 -27.80
CA GLN A 24 -3.41 3.14 -29.24
C GLN A 24 -2.01 3.68 -29.57
N GLU A 25 -1.61 4.79 -28.93
CA GLU A 25 -0.25 5.33 -29.10
C GLU A 25 0.81 4.35 -28.63
N LEU A 26 0.53 3.59 -27.56
CA LEU A 26 1.43 2.54 -27.09
C LEU A 26 1.58 1.43 -28.12
N LYS A 27 0.48 1.01 -28.75
CA LYS A 27 0.50 0.01 -29.83
C LYS A 27 1.30 0.49 -31.03
N GLU A 28 1.03 1.71 -31.49
CA GLU A 28 1.74 2.32 -32.61
C GLU A 28 3.24 2.46 -32.32
N ALA A 29 3.59 2.88 -31.10
CA ALA A 29 4.97 2.96 -30.66
C ALA A 29 5.67 1.60 -30.67
N ALA A 30 5.01 0.57 -30.14
CA ALA A 30 5.51 -0.81 -30.16
C ALA A 30 5.71 -1.31 -31.60
N ASP A 31 4.70 -1.17 -32.46
CA ASP A 31 4.79 -1.57 -33.87
C ASP A 31 5.91 -0.83 -34.61
N THR A 32 6.13 0.44 -34.30
CA THR A 32 7.19 1.25 -34.91
C THR A 32 8.57 0.72 -34.56
N ILE A 33 8.84 0.44 -33.28
CA ILE A 33 10.14 -0.09 -32.87
C ILE A 33 10.37 -1.52 -33.35
N CYS A 34 9.31 -2.33 -33.45
CA CYS A 34 9.39 -3.70 -33.93
C CYS A 34 9.66 -3.79 -35.44
N LYS A 35 9.27 -2.77 -36.21
CA LYS A 35 9.55 -2.67 -37.66
C LYS A 35 10.89 -2.00 -37.98
N MET A 36 11.54 -1.40 -36.98
CA MET A 36 12.79 -0.67 -37.17
C MET A 36 13.97 -1.64 -37.32
N ASP A 37 14.89 -1.35 -38.25
CA ASP A 37 16.10 -2.16 -38.39
C ASP A 37 16.98 -2.07 -37.14
N PHE A 38 17.62 -3.18 -36.78
CA PHE A 38 18.43 -3.27 -35.58
C PHE A 38 19.59 -2.25 -35.56
N LYS A 39 20.20 -1.95 -36.72
CA LYS A 39 21.27 -0.94 -36.79
C LYS A 39 20.73 0.45 -36.49
N GLN A 40 19.57 0.81 -37.05
CA GLN A 40 18.93 2.10 -36.78
C GLN A 40 18.57 2.25 -35.30
N LEU A 41 18.02 1.19 -34.70
CA LEU A 41 17.65 1.17 -33.29
C LEU A 41 18.90 1.33 -32.40
N LYS A 42 20.00 0.65 -32.73
CA LYS A 42 21.27 0.74 -32.02
C LYS A 42 21.88 2.14 -32.11
N THR A 43 21.79 2.79 -33.27
CA THR A 43 22.26 4.18 -33.44
C THR A 43 21.45 5.17 -32.61
N LYS A 44 20.13 4.94 -32.45
CA LYS A 44 19.29 5.77 -31.57
C LYS A 44 19.51 5.48 -30.08
N ALA A 45 19.92 4.27 -29.73
CA ALA A 45 20.02 3.77 -28.35
C ALA A 45 21.46 3.48 -27.91
N LEU A 46 22.40 4.40 -28.15
CA LEU A 46 23.84 4.18 -27.91
C LEU A 46 24.19 3.79 -26.47
N ASN A 47 23.38 4.22 -25.49
CA ASN A 47 23.61 3.97 -24.07
C ASN A 47 23.05 2.62 -23.55
N ILE A 48 22.47 1.80 -24.44
CA ILE A 48 21.79 0.54 -24.07
C ILE A 48 22.54 -0.64 -24.68
N SER A 49 22.74 -1.69 -23.89
CA SER A 49 23.39 -2.91 -24.38
C SER A 49 22.54 -3.57 -25.48
N SER A 50 23.22 -4.09 -26.50
CA SER A 50 22.56 -4.80 -27.62
C SER A 50 21.65 -5.95 -27.12
N SER A 51 22.06 -6.64 -26.06
CA SER A 51 21.28 -7.73 -25.43
C SER A 51 19.94 -7.27 -24.86
N ARG A 52 19.88 -6.06 -24.29
CA ARG A 52 18.62 -5.51 -23.78
C ARG A 52 17.79 -4.89 -24.90
N LEU A 53 18.47 -4.43 -25.95
CA LEU A 53 17.83 -3.72 -27.06
C LEU A 53 16.83 -4.61 -27.82
N VAL A 54 17.20 -5.88 -28.03
CA VAL A 54 16.36 -6.86 -28.72
C VAL A 54 15.05 -7.15 -27.98
N ASP A 55 15.03 -7.02 -26.66
CA ASP A 55 13.86 -7.36 -25.84
C ASP A 55 12.80 -6.26 -25.82
N TYR A 56 13.13 -5.02 -26.19
CA TYR A 56 12.19 -3.89 -26.08
C TYR A 56 10.98 -4.01 -27.01
N CYS A 57 11.14 -4.58 -28.21
CA CYS A 57 10.01 -4.84 -29.10
C CYS A 57 9.01 -5.76 -28.41
N THR A 58 9.44 -6.97 -28.02
CA THR A 58 8.59 -7.96 -27.35
C THR A 58 8.00 -7.41 -26.05
N THR A 59 8.80 -6.72 -25.24
CA THR A 59 8.36 -6.16 -23.96
C THR A 59 7.33 -5.05 -24.16
N SER A 60 7.47 -4.21 -25.18
CA SER A 60 6.51 -3.13 -25.48
C SER A 60 5.14 -3.70 -25.90
N CYS A 61 5.13 -4.70 -26.79
CA CYS A 61 3.93 -5.42 -27.18
C CYS A 61 3.28 -6.11 -25.97
N TYR A 62 4.09 -6.74 -25.13
CA TYR A 62 3.61 -7.39 -23.90
C TYR A 62 2.95 -6.38 -22.96
N ILE A 63 3.56 -5.22 -22.72
CA ILE A 63 2.96 -4.18 -21.86
C ILE A 63 1.66 -3.65 -22.46
N HIS A 64 1.58 -3.46 -23.78
CA HIS A 64 0.33 -3.06 -24.43
C HIS A 64 -0.80 -4.09 -24.18
N ILE A 65 -0.53 -5.37 -24.42
CA ILE A 65 -1.51 -6.44 -24.21
C ILE A 65 -1.87 -6.56 -22.73
N LEU A 66 -0.89 -6.55 -21.83
CA LEU A 66 -1.12 -6.68 -20.40
C LEU A 66 -1.94 -5.53 -19.85
N THR A 67 -1.67 -4.29 -20.26
CA THR A 67 -2.44 -3.13 -19.79
C THR A 67 -3.86 -3.10 -20.36
N THR A 68 -4.05 -3.43 -21.63
CA THR A 68 -5.37 -3.36 -22.28
C THR A 68 -6.22 -4.59 -22.04
N LYS A 69 -5.71 -5.78 -22.35
CA LYS A 69 -6.45 -7.05 -22.25
C LYS A 69 -6.32 -7.71 -20.89
N GLY A 70 -5.16 -7.57 -20.23
CA GLY A 70 -4.93 -8.16 -18.91
C GLY A 70 -5.60 -7.36 -17.79
N TYR A 71 -5.29 -6.07 -17.69
CA TYR A 71 -5.79 -5.18 -16.64
C TYR A 71 -7.04 -4.38 -17.03
N GLY A 72 -7.44 -4.39 -18.31
CA GLY A 72 -8.66 -3.73 -18.76
C GLY A 72 -8.58 -2.20 -18.90
N PHE A 73 -7.38 -1.62 -18.99
CA PHE A 73 -7.25 -0.16 -19.18
C PHE A 73 -7.75 0.25 -20.57
N ASN A 74 -8.67 1.21 -20.60
CA ASN A 74 -9.20 1.84 -21.81
C ASN A 74 -8.60 3.24 -22.03
N ASN A 75 -9.01 3.92 -23.12
CA ASN A 75 -8.51 5.25 -23.49
C ASN A 75 -8.72 6.34 -22.41
N ILE A 76 -9.72 6.16 -21.54
CA ILE A 76 -10.03 7.10 -20.46
C ILE A 76 -9.14 6.80 -19.24
N THR A 77 -9.06 5.53 -18.84
CA THR A 77 -8.34 5.11 -17.62
C THR A 77 -6.83 5.04 -17.79
N PHE A 78 -6.33 4.81 -19.02
CA PHE A 78 -4.89 4.66 -19.28
C PHE A 78 -4.09 5.92 -18.92
N LYS A 79 -4.71 7.10 -19.05
CA LYS A 79 -4.11 8.39 -18.66
C LYS A 79 -3.78 8.48 -17.17
N ASN A 80 -4.43 7.66 -16.34
CA ASN A 80 -4.19 7.62 -14.90
C ASN A 80 -2.94 6.78 -14.53
N ILE A 81 -2.33 6.09 -15.49
CA ILE A 81 -1.12 5.30 -15.23
C ILE A 81 0.10 6.22 -15.24
N ALA A 82 0.64 6.50 -14.06
CA ALA A 82 1.95 7.13 -13.94
C ALA A 82 3.07 6.08 -14.05
N PHE A 83 3.93 6.20 -15.05
CA PHE A 83 5.14 5.37 -15.17
C PHE A 83 6.28 6.04 -14.41
N GLN A 84 6.66 5.49 -13.25
CA GLN A 84 7.63 6.10 -12.34
C GLN A 84 8.63 5.08 -11.80
N LYS A 85 9.88 5.50 -11.58
CA LYS A 85 10.92 4.67 -10.94
C LYS A 85 11.19 5.01 -9.47
N LYS A 86 10.86 6.23 -9.04
CA LYS A 86 11.17 6.75 -7.71
C LYS A 86 9.98 7.51 -7.13
N ALA A 87 9.87 7.49 -5.80
CA ALA A 87 8.98 8.34 -5.03
C ALA A 87 9.81 8.98 -3.90
N GLY A 88 9.89 10.32 -3.90
CA GLY A 88 10.93 11.02 -3.16
C GLY A 88 12.32 10.55 -3.61
N ASP A 89 13.20 10.27 -2.64
CA ASP A 89 14.56 9.81 -2.92
C ASP A 89 14.70 8.29 -3.10
N THR A 90 13.62 7.53 -2.88
CA THR A 90 13.66 6.06 -2.85
C THR A 90 13.08 5.44 -4.11
N THR A 91 13.68 4.33 -4.56
CA THR A 91 13.20 3.55 -5.71
C THR A 91 11.91 2.81 -5.35
N ILE A 92 10.92 2.88 -6.23
CA ILE A 92 9.63 2.21 -6.03
C ILE A 92 9.83 0.70 -6.19
N GLY A 93 9.45 -0.06 -5.16
CA GLY A 93 9.50 -1.51 -5.14
C GLY A 93 8.96 -2.09 -3.83
N TRP A 94 8.81 -3.41 -3.80
CA TRP A 94 8.30 -4.16 -2.65
C TRP A 94 9.30 -4.28 -1.50
N ALA A 95 10.60 -4.12 -1.78
CA ALA A 95 11.66 -4.26 -0.78
C ALA A 95 11.49 -3.31 0.43
N LEU A 96 11.09 -2.05 0.19
CA LEU A 96 10.88 -1.09 1.28
C LEU A 96 9.70 -1.50 2.17
N GLY A 97 8.55 -1.83 1.58
CA GLY A 97 7.39 -2.30 2.32
C GLY A 97 7.67 -3.61 3.08
N TYR A 98 8.45 -4.50 2.48
CA TYR A 98 8.89 -5.73 3.12
C TYR A 98 9.76 -5.46 4.34
N MET A 99 10.74 -4.56 4.23
CA MET A 99 11.58 -4.17 5.36
C MET A 99 10.75 -3.54 6.48
N LEU A 100 9.84 -2.61 6.13
CA LEU A 100 8.94 -1.97 7.10
C LEU A 100 8.06 -2.98 7.85
N ASN A 101 7.56 -4.01 7.16
CA ASN A 101 6.76 -5.08 7.76
C ASN A 101 7.59 -5.95 8.72
N LEU A 102 8.79 -6.37 8.30
CA LEU A 102 9.66 -7.20 9.14
C LEU A 102 10.13 -6.47 10.41
N THR A 103 10.34 -5.16 10.34
CA THR A 103 10.74 -4.34 11.49
C THR A 103 9.56 -3.85 12.31
N ASN A 104 8.33 -4.25 11.98
CA ASN A 104 7.09 -3.78 12.61
C ASN A 104 6.99 -2.23 12.69
N MET A 105 7.48 -1.56 11.64
CA MET A 105 7.51 -0.09 11.54
C MET A 105 6.23 0.49 10.92
N ILE A 106 5.29 -0.36 10.50
CA ILE A 106 3.95 0.05 10.06
C ILE A 106 3.01 -0.17 11.24
N PRO A 107 2.72 0.86 12.05
CA PRO A 107 1.87 0.67 13.20
C PRO A 107 0.43 0.40 12.72
N PRO A 108 -0.28 -0.59 13.30
CA PRO A 108 -1.66 -0.89 12.91
C PRO A 108 -2.63 0.23 13.30
N GLU A 109 -2.30 0.98 14.35
CA GLU A 109 -3.02 2.18 14.77
C GLU A 109 -2.11 3.42 14.72
N ALA A 110 -2.70 4.60 14.57
CA ALA A 110 -1.94 5.84 14.68
C ALA A 110 -1.27 5.93 16.06
N ALA A 111 -0.01 6.37 16.11
CA ALA A 111 0.67 6.64 17.38
C ALA A 111 -0.16 7.66 18.18
N GLY A 112 -0.70 7.25 19.33
CA GLY A 112 -1.64 8.05 20.13
C GLY A 112 -3.10 7.59 20.08
N ALA A 113 -3.44 6.61 19.22
CA ALA A 113 -4.70 5.88 19.26
C ALA A 113 -4.64 4.72 20.28
N TRP A 114 -3.99 4.94 21.42
CA TRP A 114 -4.65 4.50 22.64
C TRP A 114 -6.01 5.19 22.58
N LYS A 115 -7.02 4.44 22.14
CA LYS A 115 -8.35 4.56 22.72
C LYS A 115 -8.06 4.46 24.21
N ALA A 116 -7.76 5.59 24.84
CA ALA A 116 -7.75 5.74 26.26
C ALA A 116 -9.07 5.13 26.64
N GLN A 117 -9.01 3.93 27.20
CA GLN A 117 -10.15 3.18 27.67
C GLN A 117 -10.96 4.22 28.42
N VAL A 118 -12.11 4.62 27.85
CA VAL A 118 -12.70 5.96 28.04
C VAL A 118 -12.55 6.32 29.51
N LEU A 119 -11.89 7.42 29.87
CA LEU A 119 -11.64 7.76 31.28
C LEU A 119 -12.91 7.63 32.13
N GLY A 120 -14.08 7.92 31.54
CA GLY A 120 -15.40 7.68 32.12
C GLY A 120 -15.73 6.20 32.39
N ALA A 121 -15.38 5.26 31.52
CA ALA A 121 -15.56 3.82 31.74
C ALA A 121 -14.76 3.32 32.96
N TRP A 122 -13.51 3.79 33.12
CA TRP A 122 -12.72 3.50 34.32
C TRP A 122 -13.33 4.13 35.58
N ALA A 123 -13.78 5.38 35.51
CA ALA A 123 -14.40 6.07 36.64
C ALA A 123 -15.68 5.34 37.11
N VAL A 124 -16.55 4.94 36.18
CA VAL A 124 -17.77 4.17 36.49
C VAL A 124 -17.44 2.83 37.14
N LEU A 125 -16.43 2.13 36.64
CA LEU A 125 -16.01 0.83 37.19
C LEU A 125 -15.49 0.98 38.62
N ILE A 126 -14.71 2.01 38.92
CA ILE A 126 -14.22 2.32 40.28
C ILE A 126 -15.39 2.62 41.22
N VAL A 127 -16.37 3.43 40.79
CA VAL A 127 -17.55 3.77 41.61
C VAL A 127 -18.36 2.52 41.94
N ILE A 128 -18.58 1.64 40.96
CA ILE A 128 -19.30 0.37 41.17
C ILE A 128 -18.55 -0.50 42.19
N CYS A 129 -17.22 -0.63 42.08
CA CYS A 129 -16.42 -1.39 43.03
C CYS A 129 -16.57 -0.85 44.47
N ILE A 130 -16.55 0.48 44.66
CA ILE A 130 -16.72 1.09 45.98
C ILE A 130 -18.11 0.79 46.53
N LEU A 131 -19.17 0.93 45.72
CA LEU A 131 -20.55 0.65 46.15
C LEU A 131 -20.74 -0.81 46.58
N VAL A 132 -20.16 -1.76 45.85
CA VAL A 132 -20.23 -3.20 46.20
C VAL A 132 -19.52 -3.48 47.52
N ILE A 133 -18.35 -2.88 47.75
CA ILE A 133 -17.60 -3.04 49.02
C ILE A 133 -18.41 -2.46 50.19
N VAL A 134 -18.96 -1.26 50.05
CA VAL A 134 -19.77 -0.62 51.10
C VAL A 134 -21.02 -1.45 51.41
N ALA A 135 -21.74 -1.91 50.38
CA ALA A 135 -22.89 -2.78 50.56
C ALA A 135 -22.52 -4.09 51.27
N GLY A 136 -21.40 -4.72 50.88
CA GLY A 136 -20.90 -5.93 51.52
C GLY A 136 -20.57 -5.72 53.01
N VAL A 137 -19.91 -4.60 53.35
CA VAL A 137 -19.60 -4.25 54.74
C VAL A 137 -20.88 -3.97 55.55
N LEU A 138 -21.85 -3.25 54.99
CA LEU A 138 -23.13 -2.99 55.66
C LEU A 138 -23.92 -4.28 55.93
N VAL A 139 -23.98 -5.19 54.95
CA VAL A 139 -24.63 -6.50 55.12
C VAL A 139 -23.92 -7.31 56.20
N PHE A 140 -22.59 -7.30 56.24
CA PHE A 140 -21.80 -7.98 57.28
C PHE A 140 -22.04 -7.41 58.68
N ILE A 141 -22.15 -6.08 58.80
CA ILE A 141 -22.45 -5.42 60.07
C ILE A 141 -23.89 -5.76 60.51
N LEU A 142 -24.88 -5.69 59.62
CA LEU A 142 -26.27 -6.01 59.93
C LEU A 142 -26.48 -7.48 60.31
N SER A 143 -25.79 -8.41 59.65
CA SER A 143 -25.86 -9.82 59.99
C SER A 143 -25.22 -10.11 61.35
N SER A 144 -24.07 -9.50 61.67
CA SER A 144 -23.45 -9.64 62.99
C SER A 144 -24.28 -9.01 64.12
N HIS A 145 -24.97 -7.90 63.85
CA HIS A 145 -25.89 -7.28 64.82
C HIS A 145 -27.18 -8.09 65.03
N SER A 146 -27.73 -8.69 63.97
CA SER A 146 -28.93 -9.54 64.08
C SER A 146 -28.62 -10.84 64.83
N VAL A 147 -27.48 -11.48 64.53
CA VAL A 147 -27.00 -12.66 65.28
C VAL A 147 -26.75 -12.34 66.75
N LYS A 148 -26.29 -11.12 67.06
CA LYS A 148 -26.10 -10.66 68.44
C LYS A 148 -27.42 -10.37 69.16
N ASN A 149 -28.46 -9.91 68.44
CA ASN A 149 -29.79 -9.70 69.03
C ASN A 149 -30.53 -11.02 69.28
N ASP A 150 -30.38 -12.02 68.41
CA ASP A 150 -31.00 -13.34 68.57
C ASP A 150 -30.36 -14.19 69.69
N SER A 151 -29.14 -13.86 70.12
CA SER A 151 -28.44 -14.53 71.22
C SER A 151 -28.68 -13.91 72.60
N VAL A 152 -29.48 -12.84 72.68
CA VAL A 152 -29.83 -12.14 73.93
C VAL A 152 -31.31 -12.30 74.30
N LEU A 153 -32.11 -13.01 73.49
CA LEU A 153 -33.50 -13.41 73.81
C LEU A 153 -33.55 -14.80 74.44
#